data_AF-A0A536KZ39-F1
#
_entry.id   AF-A0A536KZ39-F1
#
_cell.length_a   1.000
_cell.length_b   1.000
_cell.length_c   1.000
_cell.angle_alpha   90.00
_cell.angle_beta   90.00
_cell.angle_gamma   90.00
#
_symmetry.space_group_name_H-M   'P 1'
#
loop_
_entity.id
_entity.type
_entity.pdbx_description
1 polymer ?
#
loop_
_entity_poly.entity_id
_entity_poly.type
_entity_poly.pdbx_seq_one_letter_code
_entity_poly.pdbx_strand_id
1 'polypeptide(L)'
;MNVACVWKTGEHDGQSAAYFTVKAGSNGTTQTCAIYLFNNSLGWQGLGGAVSSGTVCSLTGAPFPSVGEGGQIQMGLGETGCVNVHSNPDLSAKVVGCLPKGTPITIDDGPAYVPATPPPPQIDLPWALDYWWHVAGRGWVVHAYLLTRHYG
;
A
#
# COMPACT_ATOMS: atom_id res chain seq x y z
N MET A 1 24.68 -17.37 19.51
CA MET A 1 23.76 -16.34 20.02
C MET A 1 23.02 -15.79 18.83
N ASN A 2 21.71 -16.04 18.71
CA ASN A 2 20.92 -15.55 17.58
C ASN A 2 20.46 -14.14 17.95
N VAL A 3 20.95 -13.12 17.25
CA VAL A 3 20.51 -11.74 17.43
C VAL A 3 19.59 -11.40 16.27
N ALA A 4 18.35 -11.06 16.59
CA ALA A 4 17.43 -10.45 15.65
C ALA A 4 17.57 -8.93 15.76
N CYS A 5 17.60 -8.25 14.62
CA CYS A 5 17.79 -6.80 14.55
C CYS A 5 16.76 -6.16 13.61
N VAL A 6 16.40 -4.90 13.92
CA VAL A 6 15.58 -4.03 13.09
C VAL A 6 16.22 -2.64 13.06
N TRP A 7 16.27 -2.04 11.87
CA TRP A 7 16.75 -0.67 11.68
C TRP A 7 15.82 0.08 10.75
N LYS A 8 15.41 1.30 11.12
CA LYS A 8 14.70 2.20 10.19
C LYS A 8 15.69 2.66 9.11
N THR A 9 15.30 2.52 7.86
CA THR A 9 16.12 2.85 6.69
C THR A 9 15.61 4.07 5.93
N GLY A 10 14.35 4.44 6.11
CA GLY A 10 13.75 5.61 5.49
C GLY A 10 12.32 5.83 5.96
N GLU A 11 11.76 6.97 5.58
CA GLU A 11 10.37 7.32 5.84
C GLU A 11 9.84 8.24 4.74
N HIS A 12 8.53 8.25 4.60
CA HIS A 12 7.81 9.13 3.68
C HIS A 12 6.46 9.49 4.29
N ASP A 13 6.22 10.78 4.41
CA ASP A 13 4.96 11.34 4.92
C ASP A 13 4.06 11.72 3.75
N GLY A 14 2.76 11.49 3.91
CA GLY A 14 1.76 11.88 2.95
C GLY A 14 0.52 12.47 3.62
N GLN A 15 -0.63 12.43 2.95
CA GLN A 15 -1.85 13.04 3.48
C GLN A 15 -2.55 12.11 4.47
N SER A 16 -2.52 12.45 5.76
CA SER A 16 -3.08 11.60 6.84
C SER A 16 -2.57 10.15 6.81
N ALA A 17 -1.42 9.94 6.18
CA ALA A 17 -0.82 8.65 5.89
C ALA A 17 0.70 8.80 5.89
N ALA A 18 1.40 7.74 6.22
CA ALA A 18 2.85 7.71 6.16
C ALA A 18 3.32 6.26 6.01
N TYR A 19 4.57 6.07 5.60
CA TYR A 19 5.22 4.78 5.75
C TYR A 19 6.69 4.97 6.11
N PHE A 20 7.24 3.95 6.74
CA PHE A 20 8.68 3.88 6.95
C PHE A 20 9.21 2.54 6.50
N THR A 21 10.42 2.55 5.95
CA THR A 21 11.13 1.34 5.58
C THR A 21 12.02 0.90 6.71
N VAL A 22 12.10 -0.41 6.91
CA VAL A 22 12.98 -1.05 7.88
C VAL A 22 13.76 -2.15 7.20
N LYS A 23 15.00 -2.34 7.64
CA LYS A 23 15.73 -3.59 7.41
C LYS A 23 15.59 -4.46 8.64
N ALA A 24 15.11 -5.68 8.47
CA ALA A 24 14.87 -6.64 9.55
C ALA A 24 15.57 -7.97 9.24
N GLY A 25 16.12 -8.65 10.24
CA GLY A 25 16.80 -9.90 9.98
C GLY A 25 17.34 -10.62 11.21
N SER A 26 17.81 -11.85 11.00
CA SER A 26 18.54 -12.62 11.99
C SER A 26 19.58 -13.53 11.32
N ASN A 27 20.63 -13.87 12.05
CA ASN A 27 21.64 -14.85 11.62
C ASN A 27 22.27 -14.58 10.23
N GLY A 28 22.48 -13.30 9.91
CA GLY A 28 23.09 -12.86 8.64
C GLY A 28 22.12 -12.70 7.46
N THR A 29 20.86 -13.10 7.62
CA THR A 29 19.82 -12.91 6.60
C THR A 29 18.98 -11.68 6.94
N THR A 30 18.76 -10.80 5.95
CA THR A 30 17.97 -9.58 6.13
C THR A 30 16.97 -9.39 5.00
N GLN A 31 15.82 -8.82 5.32
CA GLN A 31 14.78 -8.38 4.40
C GLN A 31 14.49 -6.89 4.61
N THR A 32 14.03 -6.21 3.57
CA THR A 32 13.57 -4.82 3.66
C THR A 32 12.05 -4.82 3.70
N CYS A 33 11.44 -4.15 4.67
CA CYS A 33 10.00 -4.05 4.79
C CYS A 33 9.56 -2.59 4.78
N ALA A 34 8.36 -2.32 4.26
CA ALA A 34 7.64 -1.07 4.50
C ALA A 34 6.54 -1.33 5.52
N ILE A 35 6.39 -0.41 6.46
CA ILE A 35 5.29 -0.38 7.44
C ILE A 35 4.45 0.85 7.15
N TYR A 36 3.18 0.66 6.83
CA TYR A 36 2.23 1.71 6.45
C TYR A 36 1.39 2.13 7.66
N LEU A 37 1.19 3.43 7.78
CA LEU A 37 0.49 4.08 8.88
C LEU A 37 -0.56 5.04 8.33
N PHE A 38 -1.63 5.23 9.08
CA PHE A 38 -2.60 6.28 8.82
C PHE A 38 -2.95 7.02 10.10
N ASN A 39 -3.40 8.26 9.98
CA ASN A 39 -3.82 9.10 11.09
C ASN A 39 -5.33 9.33 11.01
N ASN A 40 -6.02 9.07 12.11
CA ASN A 40 -7.43 9.39 12.26
C ASN A 40 -7.69 10.06 13.63
N SER A 41 -8.95 10.18 14.03
CA SER A 41 -9.32 10.78 15.33
C SER A 41 -8.77 10.05 16.56
N LEU A 42 -8.28 8.81 16.40
CA LEU A 42 -7.65 8.01 17.45
C LEU A 42 -6.11 8.10 17.40
N GLY A 43 -5.55 8.92 16.50
CA GLY A 43 -4.12 9.10 16.30
C GLY A 43 -3.56 8.21 15.19
N TRP A 44 -2.23 8.01 15.22
CA TRP A 44 -1.53 7.16 14.26
C TRP A 44 -1.79 5.68 14.53
N GLN A 45 -2.15 4.96 13.48
CA GLN A 45 -2.46 3.53 13.50
C GLN A 45 -1.71 2.82 12.38
N GLY A 46 -1.35 1.56 12.60
CA GLY A 46 -0.86 0.69 11.54
C GLY A 46 -1.99 0.32 10.58
N LEU A 47 -1.72 0.43 9.28
CA LEU A 47 -2.56 -0.18 8.26
C LEU A 47 -2.61 -1.70 8.55
N GLY A 48 -3.73 -2.40 8.42
CA GLY A 48 -3.74 -3.88 8.59
C GLY A 48 -4.11 -4.48 9.95
N GLY A 49 -4.44 -3.72 11.00
CA GLY A 49 -4.96 -4.28 12.26
C GLY A 49 -4.14 -5.47 12.82
N ALA A 50 -4.81 -6.48 13.41
CA ALA A 50 -4.16 -7.67 14.00
C ALA A 50 -3.68 -8.72 12.97
N VAL A 51 -3.92 -8.52 11.66
CA VAL A 51 -3.58 -9.47 10.59
C VAL A 51 -2.82 -8.76 9.45
N SER A 52 -1.49 -8.71 9.63
CA SER A 52 -0.41 -8.65 8.63
C SER A 52 -0.70 -8.12 7.22
N SER A 53 -1.27 -6.92 7.11
CA SER A 53 -1.43 -6.23 5.82
C SER A 53 -0.85 -4.82 5.78
N GLY A 54 -0.40 -4.28 6.92
CA GLY A 54 0.35 -3.02 6.98
C GLY A 54 1.84 -3.14 6.80
N THR A 55 2.33 -4.36 6.66
CA THR A 55 3.76 -4.62 6.50
C THR A 55 3.98 -5.43 5.24
N VAL A 56 4.75 -4.89 4.31
CA VAL A 56 5.18 -5.60 3.10
C VAL A 56 6.68 -5.75 3.13
N CYS A 57 7.17 -6.97 2.98
CA CYS A 57 8.59 -7.28 3.00
C CYS A 57 9.08 -7.83 1.65
N SER A 58 10.30 -7.46 1.28
CA SER A 58 11.01 -7.94 0.10
C SER A 58 12.38 -8.47 0.50
N LEU A 59 12.74 -9.63 -0.05
CA LEU A 59 14.05 -10.25 0.13
C LEU A 59 15.09 -9.74 -0.87
N THR A 60 14.65 -9.24 -2.03
CA THR A 60 15.52 -8.98 -3.18
C THR A 60 15.48 -7.53 -3.68
N GLY A 61 14.82 -6.62 -2.95
CA GLY A 61 14.74 -5.21 -3.35
C GLY A 61 14.02 -4.33 -2.34
N ALA A 62 13.63 -3.14 -2.78
CA ALA A 62 12.77 -2.24 -2.02
C ALA A 62 11.34 -2.83 -1.90
N PRO A 63 10.63 -2.56 -0.79
CA PRO A 63 9.24 -2.95 -0.65
C PRO A 63 8.35 -2.12 -1.58
N PHE A 64 7.32 -2.75 -2.12
CA PHE A 64 6.31 -2.10 -2.96
C PHE A 64 4.92 -2.25 -2.31
N PRO A 65 4.06 -1.22 -2.28
CA PRO A 65 4.26 0.11 -2.87
C PRO A 65 5.10 1.07 -2.02
N SER A 66 6.00 1.82 -2.66
CA SER A 66 6.71 2.95 -2.05
C SER A 66 7.10 3.95 -3.14
N VAL A 67 7.24 5.23 -2.78
CA VAL A 67 7.55 6.30 -3.75
C VAL A 67 8.92 6.05 -4.40
N GLY A 68 8.95 6.12 -5.73
CA GLY A 68 10.11 5.80 -6.56
C GLY A 68 10.17 4.34 -7.02
N GLU A 69 9.37 3.45 -6.43
CA GLU A 69 9.42 2.02 -6.73
C GLU A 69 8.37 1.58 -7.76
N GLY A 70 8.73 0.52 -8.49
CA GLY A 70 7.92 -0.09 -9.53
C GLY A 70 7.24 -1.38 -9.09
N GLY A 71 6.08 -1.65 -9.69
CA GLY A 71 5.32 -2.87 -9.43
C GLY A 71 4.28 -3.13 -10.51
N GLN A 72 3.28 -3.94 -10.19
CA GLN A 72 2.21 -4.30 -11.10
C GLN A 72 0.85 -4.20 -10.41
N ILE A 73 -0.15 -3.76 -11.19
CA ILE A 73 -1.55 -3.79 -10.75
C ILE A 73 -1.99 -5.24 -10.50
N GLN A 74 -2.55 -5.46 -9.32
CA GLN A 74 -3.19 -6.69 -8.90
C GLN A 74 -4.71 -6.49 -8.88
N MET A 75 -5.43 -7.61 -8.90
CA MET A 75 -6.89 -7.65 -8.71
C MET A 75 -7.21 -8.65 -7.60
N GLY A 76 -8.35 -8.50 -6.94
CA GLY A 76 -8.71 -9.40 -5.84
C GLY A 76 -9.77 -8.88 -4.88
N LEU A 77 -10.48 -7.81 -5.24
CA LEU A 77 -11.60 -7.26 -4.47
C LEU A 77 -12.96 -7.41 -5.18
N GLY A 78 -12.99 -8.19 -6.27
CA GLY A 78 -14.21 -8.49 -7.04
C GLY A 78 -14.23 -7.87 -8.44
N GLU A 79 -13.14 -7.22 -8.85
CA GLU A 79 -12.99 -6.60 -10.17
C GLU A 79 -12.94 -7.68 -11.26
N THR A 80 -13.69 -7.46 -12.34
CA THR A 80 -13.77 -8.41 -13.46
C THR A 80 -13.02 -7.95 -14.71
N GLY A 81 -12.41 -6.76 -14.71
CA GLY A 81 -11.74 -6.19 -15.88
C GLY A 81 -10.47 -5.41 -15.59
N CYS A 82 -10.58 -4.32 -14.82
CA CYS A 82 -9.46 -3.44 -14.52
C CYS A 82 -9.71 -2.63 -13.24
N VAL A 83 -8.65 -2.05 -12.71
CA VAL A 83 -8.68 -1.18 -11.53
C VAL A 83 -8.87 0.26 -11.99
N ASN A 84 -9.85 0.95 -11.41
CA ASN A 84 -10.07 2.36 -11.68
C ASN A 84 -8.88 3.23 -11.22
N VAL A 85 -8.53 4.20 -12.05
CA VAL A 85 -7.59 5.27 -11.71
C VAL A 85 -8.40 6.54 -11.48
N HIS A 86 -8.22 7.16 -10.33
CA HIS A 86 -8.97 8.33 -9.91
C HIS A 86 -8.14 9.61 -10.07
N SER A 87 -8.80 10.74 -10.32
CA SER A 87 -8.11 12.03 -10.41
C SER A 87 -7.55 12.52 -9.08
N ASN A 88 -8.13 12.08 -7.97
CA ASN A 88 -7.76 12.39 -6.57
C ASN A 88 -7.89 11.10 -5.73
N PRO A 89 -7.27 11.03 -4.55
CA PRO A 89 -7.32 9.84 -3.68
C PRO A 89 -8.67 9.72 -2.97
N ASP A 90 -9.75 9.52 -3.71
CA ASP A 90 -11.11 9.41 -3.18
C ASP A 90 -11.97 8.55 -4.13
N LEU A 91 -12.77 7.63 -3.58
CA LEU A 91 -13.67 6.77 -4.36
C LEU A 91 -14.74 7.57 -5.13
N SER A 92 -15.11 8.75 -4.62
CA SER A 92 -16.06 9.67 -5.28
C SER A 92 -15.41 10.54 -6.36
N ALA A 93 -14.07 10.59 -6.42
CA ALA A 93 -13.37 11.35 -7.44
C ALA A 93 -13.59 10.75 -8.83
N LYS A 94 -13.44 11.61 -9.86
CA LYS A 94 -13.58 11.22 -11.26
C LYS A 94 -12.61 10.09 -11.60
N VAL A 95 -13.14 9.01 -12.18
CA VAL A 95 -12.32 7.97 -12.83
C VAL A 95 -11.75 8.54 -14.13
N VAL A 96 -10.42 8.58 -14.21
CA VAL A 96 -9.65 9.11 -15.35
C VAL A 96 -9.00 8.02 -16.20
N GLY A 97 -9.03 6.78 -15.75
CA GLY A 97 -8.52 5.64 -16.49
C GLY A 97 -8.84 4.31 -15.82
N CYS A 98 -8.42 3.23 -16.45
CA CYS A 98 -8.59 1.88 -15.92
C CYS A 98 -7.37 1.04 -16.28
N LEU A 99 -6.82 0.31 -15.31
CA LEU A 99 -5.60 -0.48 -15.47
C LEU A 99 -5.88 -1.96 -15.32
N PRO A 100 -5.68 -2.77 -16.38
CA PRO A 100 -5.77 -4.23 -16.28
C PRO A 100 -4.76 -4.82 -15.28
N LYS A 101 -5.05 -6.01 -14.76
CA LYS A 101 -4.08 -6.79 -13.97
C LYS A 101 -2.77 -6.97 -14.74
N GLY A 102 -1.65 -6.92 -14.01
CA GLY A 102 -0.31 -7.08 -14.56
C GLY A 102 0.24 -5.81 -15.21
N THR A 103 -0.54 -4.74 -15.30
CA THR A 103 -0.06 -3.47 -15.86
C THR A 103 1.12 -2.95 -15.02
N PRO A 104 2.31 -2.74 -15.62
CA PRO A 104 3.44 -2.17 -14.90
C PRO A 104 3.17 -0.71 -14.55
N ILE A 105 3.60 -0.33 -13.36
CA ILE A 105 3.41 1.00 -12.77
C ILE A 105 4.64 1.41 -11.96
N THR A 106 4.76 2.72 -11.77
CA THR A 106 5.71 3.35 -10.85
C THR A 106 4.92 4.30 -9.95
N ILE A 107 5.22 4.28 -8.66
CA ILE A 107 4.64 5.20 -7.68
C ILE A 107 5.50 6.46 -7.63
N ASP A 108 4.89 7.62 -7.82
CA ASP A 108 5.57 8.93 -7.81
C ASP A 108 5.07 9.87 -6.72
N ASP A 109 3.94 9.58 -6.08
CA ASP A 109 3.42 10.35 -4.94
C ASP A 109 2.49 9.51 -4.04
N GLY A 110 2.13 10.07 -2.89
CA GLY A 110 1.42 9.42 -1.80
C GLY A 110 2.36 8.99 -0.66
N PRO A 111 1.84 8.32 0.37
CA PRO A 111 0.47 7.81 0.46
C PRO A 111 -0.57 8.87 0.83
N ALA A 112 -1.84 8.58 0.58
CA ALA A 112 -2.96 9.35 1.12
C ALA A 112 -3.97 8.43 1.81
N TYR A 113 -4.47 8.83 2.97
CA TYR A 113 -5.56 8.14 3.65
C TYR A 113 -6.83 8.99 3.60
N VAL A 114 -7.84 8.46 2.91
CA VAL A 114 -9.16 9.07 2.77
C VAL A 114 -10.19 7.97 3.03
N PRO A 115 -10.88 8.00 4.18
CA PRO A 115 -11.88 6.99 4.54
C PRO A 115 -12.98 6.87 3.48
N ALA A 116 -13.22 5.64 3.01
CA ALA A 116 -14.30 5.35 2.08
C ALA A 116 -15.68 5.61 2.73
N THR A 117 -16.55 6.28 2.00
CA THR A 117 -17.91 6.62 2.45
C THR A 117 -18.96 6.21 1.41
N PRO A 118 -19.97 5.38 1.76
CA PRO A 118 -20.09 4.63 3.02
C PRO A 118 -18.92 3.63 3.18
N PRO A 119 -18.62 3.18 4.41
CA PRO A 119 -17.58 2.17 4.63
C PRO A 119 -17.86 0.96 3.73
N PRO A 120 -16.85 0.37 3.10
CA PRO A 120 -17.07 -0.80 2.26
C PRO A 120 -17.75 -1.90 3.08
N PRO A 121 -18.74 -2.62 2.50
CA PRO A 121 -19.30 -3.79 3.16
C PRO A 121 -18.15 -4.72 3.51
N GLN A 122 -18.11 -5.22 4.76
CA GLN A 122 -17.01 -5.99 5.37
C GLN A 122 -16.29 -6.90 4.38
N ILE A 123 -15.36 -6.30 3.64
CA ILE A 123 -14.26 -6.96 2.98
C ILE A 123 -13.30 -7.30 4.12
N ASP A 124 -12.61 -8.43 4.04
CA ASP A 124 -11.64 -8.88 5.06
C ASP A 124 -10.49 -7.86 5.33
N LEU A 125 -10.51 -6.72 4.64
CA LEU A 125 -9.57 -5.61 4.72
C LEU A 125 -10.37 -4.28 4.76
N PRO A 126 -10.94 -3.87 5.90
CA PRO A 126 -11.81 -2.68 5.99
C PRO A 126 -11.11 -1.37 5.60
N TRP A 127 -9.78 -1.32 5.64
CA TRP A 127 -8.93 -0.20 5.20
C TRP A 127 -8.49 -0.31 3.72
N ALA A 128 -8.83 -1.41 3.03
CA ALA A 128 -8.27 -1.70 1.71
C ALA A 128 -8.55 -0.61 0.69
N LEU A 129 -9.66 0.12 0.83
CA LEU A 129 -10.08 1.17 -0.09
C LEU A 129 -9.76 2.59 0.39
N ASP A 130 -9.22 2.74 1.59
CA ASP A 130 -9.02 4.05 2.21
C ASP A 130 -7.61 4.60 1.96
N TYR A 131 -6.69 3.75 1.50
CA TYR A 131 -5.28 4.07 1.38
C TYR A 131 -4.88 4.12 -0.08
N TRP A 132 -4.24 5.20 -0.51
CA TRP A 132 -4.08 5.57 -1.91
C TRP A 132 -2.65 5.92 -2.26
N TRP A 133 -2.31 5.70 -3.53
CA TRP A 133 -1.02 6.04 -4.12
C TRP A 133 -1.20 6.65 -5.49
N HIS A 134 -0.37 7.62 -5.85
CA HIS A 134 -0.36 8.16 -7.19
C HIS A 134 0.55 7.31 -8.08
N VAL A 135 0.08 7.03 -9.29
CA VAL A 135 0.80 6.32 -10.33
C VAL A 135 1.25 7.31 -11.38
N ALA A 136 2.55 7.27 -11.68
CA ALA A 136 3.21 8.20 -12.58
C ALA A 136 2.49 8.32 -13.93
N GLY A 137 2.12 9.55 -14.27
CA GLY A 137 1.45 9.89 -15.53
C GLY A 137 0.03 9.31 -15.68
N ARG A 138 -0.60 8.83 -14.60
CA ARG A 138 -1.93 8.20 -14.66
C ARG A 138 -2.93 8.77 -13.67
N GLY A 139 -2.61 8.78 -12.37
CA GLY A 139 -3.54 9.20 -11.31
C GLY A 139 -3.51 8.28 -10.09
N TRP A 140 -4.51 8.38 -9.23
CA TRP A 140 -4.57 7.72 -7.94
C TRP A 140 -5.19 6.32 -8.01
N VAL A 141 -4.55 5.35 -7.36
CA VAL A 141 -5.05 3.98 -7.22
C VAL A 141 -5.01 3.56 -5.77
N VAL A 142 -5.94 2.68 -5.42
CA VAL A 142 -6.07 2.12 -4.09
C VAL A 142 -4.95 1.12 -3.79
N HIS A 143 -4.39 1.19 -2.58
CA HIS A 143 -3.28 0.38 -2.08
C HIS A 143 -3.51 -1.12 -2.20
N ALA A 144 -4.73 -1.61 -1.95
CA ALA A 144 -5.02 -3.04 -2.02
C ALA A 144 -4.81 -3.66 -3.41
N TYR A 145 -4.84 -2.86 -4.49
CA TYR A 145 -4.52 -3.30 -5.84
C TYR A 145 -3.03 -3.31 -6.16
N LEU A 146 -2.19 -2.89 -5.21
CA LEU A 146 -0.73 -2.88 -5.34
C LEU A 146 -0.07 -4.06 -4.63
N LEU A 147 -0.86 -4.80 -3.84
CA LEU A 147 -0.38 -5.91 -3.04
C LEU A 147 -0.65 -7.24 -3.75
N THR A 148 0.39 -8.07 -3.86
CA THR A 148 0.23 -9.47 -4.25
C THR A 148 -0.47 -10.21 -3.12
N ARG A 149 -1.66 -10.77 -3.37
CA ARG A 149 -2.30 -11.70 -2.44
C ARG A 149 -1.82 -13.11 -2.70
N HIS A 150 -1.19 -13.72 -1.70
CA HIS A 150 -1.01 -15.17 -1.67
C HIS A 150 -2.31 -15.78 -1.13
N TYR A 151 -3.17 -16.24 -2.03
CA TYR A 151 -4.20 -17.20 -1.65
C TYR A 151 -3.50 -18.55 -1.51
N GLY A 152 -3.26 -18.97 -0.26
CA GLY A 152 -2.86 -20.33 0.09
C GLY A 152 -4.07 -21.16 0.45
#